data_AF-A0A3L7Y3J2-F1
#
_entry.id   AF-A0A3L7Y3J2-F1
#
_cell.length_a   1.000
_cell.length_b   1.000
_cell.length_c   1.000
_cell.angle_alpha   90.00
_cell.angle_beta   90.00
_cell.angle_gamma   90.00
#
_symmetry.space_group_name_H-M   'P 1'
#
loop_
_entity.id
_entity.type
_entity.pdbx_description
1 polymer ?
#
loop_
_entity_poly.entity_id
_entity_poly.type
_entity_poly.pdbx_seq_one_letter_code
_entity_poly.pdbx_strand_id
1 'polypeptide(L)'
;MTENPAPGEQRVLLIIHDPLVDAQRSQTLRTNLGWNDPDELARQHCADVATASHGLVHYRIVERVLVDAFPAKLDGFNYTAQQ
;
A
#
# COMPACT_ATOMS: atom_id res chain seq x y z
N MET A 1 9.47 26.41 27.48
CA MET A 1 8.49 26.50 26.37
C MET A 1 8.99 25.58 25.28
N THR A 2 8.47 24.36 25.20
CA THR A 2 8.70 23.46 24.06
C THR A 2 7.61 23.76 23.04
N GLU A 3 7.98 24.34 21.90
CA GLU A 3 7.06 24.43 20.75
C GLU A 3 6.69 23.02 20.32
N ASN A 4 5.38 22.74 20.29
CA ASN A 4 4.87 21.51 19.72
C ASN A 4 4.97 21.63 18.19
N PRO A 5 5.50 20.64 17.46
CA PRO A 5 5.59 20.73 16.00
C PRO A 5 4.18 20.90 15.42
N ALA A 6 4.05 21.82 14.46
CA ALA A 6 2.79 22.02 13.75
C ALA A 6 2.41 20.72 12.98
N PRO A 7 1.12 20.39 12.89
CA PRO A 7 0.65 19.27 12.05
C PRO A 7 1.20 19.38 10.62
N GLY A 8 1.77 18.28 10.12
CA GLY A 8 2.41 18.25 8.80
C GLY A 8 1.76 17.24 7.86
N GLU A 9 1.33 17.70 6.68
CA GLU A 9 0.89 16.83 5.58
C GLU A 9 2.10 16.16 4.92
N GLN A 10 2.15 14.83 4.94
CA GLN A 10 3.18 14.04 4.28
C GLN A 10 2.62 13.47 2.98
N ARG A 11 3.27 13.80 1.87
CA ARG A 11 2.94 13.26 0.55
C ARG A 11 3.50 11.85 0.45
N VAL A 12 2.64 10.87 0.23
CA VAL A 12 3.03 9.46 0.14
C VAL A 12 2.66 8.88 -1.22
N LEU A 13 3.48 7.92 -1.67
CA LEU A 13 3.24 7.11 -2.86
C LEU A 13 2.66 5.77 -2.41
N LEU A 14 1.50 5.39 -2.94
CA LEU A 14 0.92 4.08 -2.72
C LEU A 14 1.30 3.14 -3.87
N ILE A 15 2.10 2.11 -3.57
CA ILE A 15 2.47 1.06 -4.54
C ILE A 15 1.72 -0.21 -4.17
N ILE A 16 0.89 -0.70 -5.07
CA ILE A 16 0.10 -1.92 -4.92
C ILE A 16 0.67 -2.95 -5.87
N HIS A 17 1.17 -4.05 -5.33
CA HIS A 17 1.56 -5.23 -6.10
C HIS A 17 0.38 -6.20 -6.14
N ASP A 18 -0.29 -6.32 -7.28
CA ASP A 18 -1.44 -7.22 -7.47
C ASP A 18 -1.30 -7.99 -8.80
N PRO A 19 -0.35 -8.94 -8.88
CA PRO A 19 -0.06 -9.65 -10.12
C PRO A 19 -1.24 -10.51 -10.56
N LEU A 20 -1.37 -10.74 -11.87
CA LEU A 20 -2.25 -11.75 -12.44
C LEU A 20 -1.66 -13.14 -12.21
N VAL A 21 -2.43 -14.05 -11.60
CA VAL A 21 -1.91 -15.31 -11.05
C VAL A 21 -2.51 -16.59 -11.65
N ASP A 22 -3.60 -16.49 -12.39
CA ASP A 22 -4.18 -17.65 -13.09
C ASP A 22 -3.52 -17.88 -14.46
N ALA A 23 -3.64 -19.10 -14.98
CA ALA A 23 -3.09 -19.47 -16.29
C ALA A 23 -3.63 -18.60 -17.43
N GLN A 24 -4.83 -18.05 -17.27
CA GLN A 24 -5.48 -17.19 -18.26
C GLN A 24 -5.20 -15.69 -18.04
N ARG A 25 -4.43 -15.32 -17.01
CA ARG A 25 -4.16 -13.92 -16.61
C ARG A 25 -5.44 -13.08 -16.52
N SER A 26 -6.50 -13.67 -15.98
CA SER A 26 -7.81 -13.05 -15.79
C SER A 26 -8.10 -12.69 -14.32
N GLN A 27 -7.35 -13.25 -13.37
CA GLN A 27 -7.54 -13.01 -11.94
C GLN A 27 -6.28 -12.47 -11.30
N THR A 28 -6.43 -11.35 -10.57
CA THR A 28 -5.37 -10.82 -9.73
C THR A 28 -5.19 -11.65 -8.48
N LEU A 29 -4.01 -11.59 -7.87
CA LEU A 29 -3.68 -12.25 -6.61
C LEU A 29 -4.70 -11.91 -5.52
N ARG A 30 -5.08 -10.63 -5.40
CA ARG A 30 -6.10 -10.15 -4.46
C ARG A 30 -7.42 -10.88 -4.65
N THR A 31 -7.90 -10.96 -5.90
CA THR A 31 -9.19 -11.61 -6.21
C THR A 31 -9.13 -13.11 -5.96
N ASN A 32 -8.04 -13.77 -6.38
CA ASN A 32 -7.84 -15.20 -6.22
C ASN A 32 -7.81 -15.63 -4.74
N LEU A 33 -7.23 -14.79 -3.87
CA LEU A 33 -7.11 -15.05 -2.43
C LEU A 33 -8.21 -14.39 -1.58
N GLY A 34 -9.16 -13.68 -2.19
CA GLY A 34 -10.24 -13.00 -1.47
C GLY A 34 -9.74 -11.91 -0.52
N TRP A 35 -8.65 -11.22 -0.86
CA TRP A 35 -8.10 -10.14 -0.04
C TRP A 35 -8.94 -8.86 -0.14
N ASN A 36 -8.89 -8.06 0.94
CA ASN A 36 -9.57 -6.78 1.02
C ASN A 36 -9.06 -5.78 -0.02
N ASP A 37 -9.86 -4.75 -0.29
CA ASP A 37 -9.49 -3.68 -1.20
C ASP A 37 -8.29 -2.88 -0.65
N PRO A 38 -7.14 -2.84 -1.36
CA PRO A 38 -5.96 -2.10 -0.93
C PRO A 38 -6.20 -0.60 -0.78
N ASP A 39 -7.12 -0.02 -1.56
CA ASP A 39 -7.43 1.41 -1.47
C ASP A 39 -8.16 1.73 -0.16
N GLU A 40 -9.07 0.86 0.27
CA GLU A 40 -9.75 0.97 1.57
C GLU A 40 -8.77 0.73 2.73
N LEU A 41 -7.90 -0.29 2.63
CA LEU A 41 -6.86 -0.54 3.63
C LEU A 41 -5.91 0.66 3.77
N ALA A 42 -5.49 1.27 2.66
CA ALA A 42 -4.62 2.43 2.69
C ALA A 42 -5.31 3.65 3.33
N ARG A 43 -6.60 3.86 3.04
CA ARG A 43 -7.41 4.93 3.65
C ARG A 43 -7.54 4.74 5.17
N GLN A 44 -7.83 3.52 5.62
CA GLN A 44 -7.92 3.19 7.04
C GLN A 44 -6.56 3.38 7.73
N HIS A 45 -5.48 2.91 7.11
CA HIS A 45 -4.13 3.11 7.63
C HIS A 45 -3.76 4.60 7.79
N CYS A 46 -4.11 5.45 6.84
CA CYS A 46 -3.90 6.90 6.97
C CYS A 46 -4.66 7.49 8.17
N ALA A 47 -5.89 7.02 8.42
CA ALA A 47 -6.70 7.42 9.57
C ALA A 47 -6.10 6.92 10.90
N ASP A 48 -5.58 5.70 10.93
CA ASP A 48 -4.90 5.14 12.09
C ASP A 48 -3.63 5.94 12.43
N VAL A 49 -2.83 6.33 11.44
CA VAL A 49 -1.65 7.17 11.63
C VAL A 49 -2.02 8.55 12.20
N ALA A 50 -3.07 9.18 11.66
CA ALA A 50 -3.56 10.45 12.19
C ALA A 50 -4.04 10.31 13.65
N THR A 51 -4.75 9.22 13.96
CA THR A 51 -5.25 8.95 15.32
C THR A 51 -4.09 8.69 16.30
N ALA A 52 -3.17 7.79 15.95
CA ALA A 52 -2.03 7.40 16.78
C ALA A 52 -1.03 8.55 17.01
N SER A 53 -0.94 9.49 16.07
CA SER A 53 -0.10 10.68 16.18
C SER A 53 -0.81 11.87 16.85
N HIS A 54 -2.03 11.70 17.37
CA HIS A 54 -2.86 12.79 17.91
C HIS A 54 -3.04 13.97 16.92
N GLY A 55 -3.14 13.66 15.63
CA GLY A 55 -3.31 14.65 14.56
C GLY A 55 -2.04 15.41 14.18
N LEU A 56 -0.85 14.95 14.58
CA LEU A 56 0.41 15.56 14.17
C LEU A 56 0.85 15.13 12.76
N VAL A 57 0.50 13.90 12.36
CA VAL A 57 0.88 13.32 11.07
C VAL A 57 -0.36 13.07 10.22
N HIS A 58 -0.39 13.66 9.03
CA HIS A 58 -1.44 13.42 8.05
C HIS A 58 -0.83 12.89 6.75
N TYR A 59 -1.15 11.66 6.38
CA TYR A 59 -0.73 11.11 5.09
C TYR A 59 -1.70 11.53 3.99
N ARG A 60 -1.14 12.02 2.90
CA ARG A 60 -1.85 12.28 1.66
C ARG A 60 -1.22 11.42 0.57
N ILE A 61 -1.98 10.44 0.10
CA ILE A 61 -1.61 9.65 -1.07
C ILE A 61 -1.70 10.57 -2.28
N VAL A 62 -0.55 10.94 -2.83
CA VAL A 62 -0.48 11.86 -3.98
C VAL A 62 -0.34 11.14 -5.30
N GLU A 63 0.03 9.86 -5.25
CA GLU A 63 0.16 9.00 -6.41
C GLU A 63 -0.12 7.55 -6.01
N ARG A 64 -0.75 6.82 -6.92
CA ARG A 64 -1.10 5.41 -6.77
C ARG A 64 -0.59 4.65 -7.97
N VAL A 65 0.29 3.69 -7.74
CA VAL A 65 0.89 2.83 -8.75
C VAL A 65 0.42 1.40 -8.51
N LEU A 66 -0.23 0.81 -9.51
CA LEU A 66 -0.59 -0.61 -9.53
C LEU A 66 0.43 -1.36 -10.38
N VAL A 67 1.03 -2.39 -9.80
CA VAL A 67 2.08 -3.19 -10.42
C VAL A 67 1.58 -4.62 -10.58
N ASP A 68 1.49 -5.08 -11.83
CA ASP A 68 1.24 -6.49 -12.18
C ASP A 68 2.55 -7.30 -12.08
N ALA A 69 3.13 -7.33 -10.89
CA ALA A 69 4.31 -8.13 -10.57
C ALA A 69 4.43 -8.33 -9.06
N PHE A 70 5.01 -9.45 -8.66
CA PHE A 70 5.47 -9.63 -7.29
C PHE A 70 6.65 -8.68 -7.01
N PRO A 71 6.76 -8.13 -5.79
CA PRO A 71 7.90 -7.30 -5.42
C PRO A 71 9.17 -8.15 -5.30
N ALA A 72 10.29 -7.61 -5.77
CA ALA A 72 11.60 -8.19 -5.55
C ALA A 72 11.92 -8.22 -4.05
N LYS A 73 12.32 -9.38 -3.54
CA LYS A 73 12.89 -9.50 -2.21
C LYS A 73 14.29 -8.88 -2.18
N LEU A 74 14.78 -8.56 -0.99
CA LEU A 74 16.09 -7.92 -0.80
C LEU A 74 17.26 -8.77 -1.31
N ASP A 75 17.09 -10.09 -1.35
CA ASP A 75 18.04 -11.06 -1.90
C ASP A 75 17.98 -11.18 -3.44
N GLY A 76 17.12 -10.39 -4.09
CA GLY A 76 16.89 -10.41 -5.53
C GLY A 76 15.95 -11.53 -5.99
N PHE A 77 15.43 -12.36 -5.08
CA PHE A 77 14.47 -13.38 -5.44
C PHE A 77 13.13 -12.74 -5.79
N ASN A 78 12.60 -13.08 -6.97
CA ASN A 78 11.30 -12.63 -7.46
C ASN A 78 10.39 -13.83 -7.63
N TYR A 79 9.31 -13.85 -6.86
CA TYR A 79 8.28 -14.88 -7.02
C TYR A 79 7.55 -14.73 -8.35
N THR A 80 7.04 -15.84 -8.86
CA THR A 80 6.14 -15.84 -10.02
C THR A 80 4.83 -16.49 -9.63
N ALA A 81 3.78 -16.30 -10.42
CA ALA A 81 2.50 -16.93 -10.13
C ALA A 81 2.56 -18.47 -10.10
N GLN A 82 3.57 -19.08 -10.75
CA GLN A 82 3.73 -20.52 -10.86
C GLN A 82 4.73 -21.13 -9.85
N GLN A 83 5.48 -20.31 -9.10
CA GLN A 83 6.58 -20.77 -8.23
C GLN A 83 6.71 -19.95 -6.96
#